data_AF-A0A4Q3R537-F1
#
_entry.id   AF-A0A4Q3R537-F1
#
_cell.length_a   1.000
_cell.length_b   1.000
_cell.length_c   1.000
_cell.angle_alpha   90.00
_cell.angle_beta   90.00
_cell.angle_gamma   90.00
#
_symmetry.space_group_name_H-M   'P 1'
#
loop_
_entity.id
_entity.type
_entity.pdbx_description
1 polymer ?
#
loop_
_entity_poly.entity_id
_entity_poly.type
_entity_poly.pdbx_seq_one_letter_code
_entity_poly.pdbx_strand_id
1 'polypeptide(L)'
;YDMRNSLKLPLHEVETLLHNGTPHVIRIKMPEDDTVNFNDMVRGYVSFETNQVDDKVLLKADGMPTYHLAVVVDDYLMKITHAFRGEEWLPSAPVHLLLWEYLGWKADMPKWAHLPLILKPDGHGKLSKRDGARLGFPVYAMNWTDNKTGELTEGFRELGFLPEAFLNLLATLGWNDGTDQEIFALEELVQKFSIEKVSKAGAKFDFEKAKWFNAEWIKKATAESLKPKVAGIFADKGIVVNDDYKLLKVIELVKDRAVLLTDFYAQGAYFFEQPKEYDLNAVNPKWVDTKTEFFNLLIAKYAAIHTWDAAELETVFKALIEEKGFKIGDVMLPFR
;
A
#
# COMPACT_ATOMS: atom_id res chain seq x y z
N TYR A 1 -2.68 12.84 42.10
CA TYR A 1 -3.24 11.54 42.52
C TYR A 1 -2.22 10.84 43.39
N ASP A 2 -2.54 10.58 44.65
CA ASP A 2 -1.63 9.87 45.55
C ASP A 2 -1.79 8.35 45.34
N MET A 3 -0.78 7.72 44.73
CA MET A 3 -0.81 6.27 44.48
C MET A 3 -0.38 5.50 45.74
N ARG A 4 -1.20 4.54 46.16
CA ARG A 4 -0.83 3.56 47.20
C ARG A 4 0.19 2.55 46.62
N ASN A 5 1.44 2.63 47.03
CA ASN A 5 2.53 1.80 46.51
C ASN A 5 3.61 1.52 47.57
N SER A 6 4.56 0.64 47.25
CA SER A 6 5.64 0.21 48.15
C SER A 6 6.66 1.30 48.50
N LEU A 7 6.66 2.46 47.82
CA LEU A 7 7.50 3.60 48.20
C LEU A 7 6.89 4.43 49.33
N LYS A 8 5.56 4.35 49.51
CA LYS A 8 4.81 5.12 50.52
C LYS A 8 4.34 4.28 51.69
N LEU A 9 4.13 2.99 51.48
CA LEU A 9 3.71 2.07 52.52
C LEU A 9 4.91 1.56 53.35
N PRO A 10 4.76 1.41 54.67
CA PRO A 10 5.71 0.68 55.49
C PRO A 10 5.87 -0.77 55.01
N LEU A 11 7.08 -1.33 55.13
CA LEU A 11 7.38 -2.69 54.67
C LEU A 11 6.41 -3.74 55.20
N HIS A 12 6.05 -3.69 56.49
CA HIS A 12 5.12 -4.65 57.11
C HIS A 12 3.71 -4.62 56.48
N GLU A 13 3.26 -3.47 56.00
CA GLU A 13 1.97 -3.35 55.30
C GLU A 13 2.07 -3.96 53.90
N VAL A 14 3.17 -3.70 53.19
CA VAL A 14 3.45 -4.30 51.88
C VAL A 14 3.49 -5.83 51.99
N GLU A 15 4.21 -6.37 52.97
CA GLU A 15 4.30 -7.81 53.23
C GLU A 15 2.93 -8.43 53.54
N THR A 16 2.12 -7.74 54.35
CA THR A 16 0.74 -8.18 54.65
C THR A 16 -0.11 -8.23 53.38
N LEU A 17 -0.01 -7.22 52.51
CA LEU A 17 -0.75 -7.19 51.24
C LEU A 17 -0.33 -8.31 50.31
N LEU A 18 0.98 -8.58 50.22
CA LEU A 18 1.54 -9.67 49.41
C LEU A 18 1.09 -11.04 49.95
N HIS A 19 1.17 -11.27 51.26
CA HIS A 19 0.71 -12.49 51.92
C HIS A 19 -0.78 -12.75 51.66
N ASN A 20 -1.59 -11.70 51.66
CA ASN A 20 -3.04 -11.80 51.39
C ASN A 20 -3.37 -11.96 49.89
N GLY A 21 -2.38 -12.06 49.01
CA GLY A 21 -2.60 -12.20 47.56
C GLY A 21 -3.24 -10.96 46.93
N THR A 22 -3.01 -9.76 47.51
CA THR A 22 -3.60 -8.52 46.99
C THR A 22 -3.10 -8.26 45.56
N PRO A 23 -4.01 -8.10 44.57
CA PRO A 23 -3.61 -7.80 43.20
C PRO A 23 -2.79 -6.50 43.15
N HIS A 24 -1.65 -6.57 42.47
CA HIS A 24 -0.75 -5.43 42.31
C HIS A 24 -0.12 -5.45 40.92
N VAL A 25 0.43 -4.32 40.52
CA VAL A 25 1.19 -4.18 39.28
C VAL A 25 2.63 -3.84 39.62
N ILE A 26 3.57 -4.20 38.74
CA ILE A 26 4.96 -3.75 38.84
C ILE A 26 5.12 -2.57 37.91
N ARG A 27 5.70 -1.47 38.40
CA ARG A 27 5.96 -0.25 37.64
C ARG A 27 7.45 0.03 37.60
N ILE A 28 7.92 0.67 36.52
CA ILE A 28 9.24 1.29 36.53
C ILE A 28 9.18 2.49 37.48
N LYS A 29 10.25 2.71 38.24
CA LYS A 29 10.45 3.93 39.00
C LYS A 29 11.31 4.86 38.14
N MET A 30 10.72 5.94 37.63
CA MET A 30 11.47 6.96 36.91
C MET A 30 12.33 7.77 37.91
N PRO A 31 13.58 8.12 37.58
CA PRO A 31 14.37 9.00 38.42
C PRO A 31 13.78 10.41 38.43
N GLU A 32 13.86 11.09 39.57
CA GLU A 32 13.38 12.48 39.73
C GLU A 32 14.46 13.45 39.28
N ASP A 33 14.06 14.57 38.65
CA ASP A 33 14.93 15.67 38.25
C ASP A 33 16.15 15.25 37.40
N ASP A 34 15.93 14.31 36.48
CA ASP A 34 16.96 13.77 35.58
C ASP A 34 16.57 13.96 34.11
N THR A 35 17.55 13.80 33.22
CA THR A 35 17.38 13.95 31.78
C THR A 35 17.89 12.70 31.07
N VAL A 36 17.00 12.00 30.38
CA VAL A 36 17.35 10.84 29.55
C VAL A 36 17.49 11.28 28.10
N ASN A 37 18.64 11.00 27.51
CA ASN A 37 18.96 11.38 26.14
C ASN A 37 19.58 10.23 25.36
N PHE A 38 19.40 10.26 24.04
CA PHE A 38 19.99 9.29 23.12
C PHE A 38 20.12 9.88 21.71
N ASN A 39 20.91 9.24 20.86
CA ASN A 39 21.01 9.58 19.45
C ASN A 39 20.17 8.62 18.61
N ASP A 40 19.08 9.12 18.03
CA ASP A 40 18.24 8.41 17.07
C ASP A 40 18.80 8.56 15.66
N MET A 41 18.78 7.49 14.87
CA MET A 41 19.33 7.48 13.51
C MET A 41 18.57 8.38 12.54
N VAL A 42 17.29 8.69 12.81
CA VAL A 42 16.46 9.58 11.98
C VAL A 42 16.27 10.94 12.67
N ARG A 43 15.93 10.95 13.96
CA ARG A 43 15.65 12.19 14.70
C ARG A 43 16.92 12.94 15.12
N GLY A 44 18.06 12.27 15.18
CA GLY A 44 19.31 12.80 15.72
C GLY A 44 19.29 12.78 17.25
N TYR A 45 19.96 13.75 17.88
CA TYR A 45 19.99 13.86 19.33
C TYR A 45 18.60 14.24 19.89
N VAL A 46 18.08 13.42 20.80
CA VAL A 46 16.80 13.64 21.48
C VAL A 46 17.00 13.57 22.99
N SER A 47 16.31 14.45 23.72
CA SER A 47 16.41 14.59 25.17
C SER A 47 15.03 14.70 25.80
N PHE A 48 14.83 14.07 26.96
CA PHE A 48 13.57 14.05 27.70
C PHE A 48 13.82 14.29 29.19
N GLU A 49 13.02 15.16 29.78
CA GLU A 49 12.96 15.34 31.24
C GLU A 49 12.14 14.21 31.86
N THR A 50 12.71 13.49 32.83
CA THR A 50 12.07 12.31 33.44
C THR A 50 10.82 12.68 34.23
N ASN A 51 10.74 13.90 34.74
CA ASN A 51 9.56 14.45 35.41
C ASN A 51 8.31 14.52 34.51
N GLN A 52 8.47 14.44 33.18
CA GLN A 52 7.36 14.42 32.22
C GLN A 52 6.90 13.00 31.85
N VAL A 53 7.54 11.97 32.42
CA VAL A 53 7.32 10.57 32.08
C VAL A 53 6.81 9.83 33.33
N ASP A 54 5.62 9.24 33.24
CA ASP A 54 5.06 8.50 34.37
C ASP A 54 5.80 7.18 34.64
N ASP A 55 5.72 6.71 35.88
CA ASP A 55 6.02 5.33 36.29
C ASP A 55 5.11 4.31 35.58
N LYS A 56 5.47 3.93 34.35
CA LYS A 56 4.70 3.01 33.51
C LYS A 56 4.63 1.61 34.13
N VAL A 57 3.48 0.95 33.93
CA VAL A 57 3.28 -0.45 34.31
C VAL A 57 4.14 -1.35 33.41
N LEU A 58 4.91 -2.24 34.04
CA LEU A 58 5.75 -3.25 33.41
C LEU A 58 5.12 -4.64 33.46
N LEU A 59 4.50 -5.02 34.58
CA LEU A 59 3.74 -6.26 34.73
C LEU A 59 2.36 -5.96 35.26
N LYS A 60 1.35 -6.54 34.60
CA LYS A 60 -0.04 -6.51 35.05
C LYS A 60 -0.24 -7.45 36.25
N ALA A 61 -1.39 -7.34 36.92
CA ALA A 61 -1.72 -8.17 38.08
C ALA A 61 -1.87 -9.67 37.76
N ASP A 62 -2.08 -10.02 36.49
CA ASP A 62 -2.07 -11.40 36.00
C ASP A 62 -0.65 -11.92 35.69
N GLY A 63 0.39 -11.15 35.98
CA GLY A 63 1.79 -11.49 35.72
C GLY A 63 2.22 -11.32 34.26
N MET A 64 1.32 -10.91 33.36
CA MET A 64 1.68 -10.69 31.96
C MET A 64 2.43 -9.36 31.79
N PRO A 65 3.55 -9.33 31.04
CA PRO A 65 4.29 -8.11 30.77
C PRO A 65 3.47 -7.17 29.89
N THR A 66 3.64 -5.87 30.10
CA THR A 66 3.21 -4.86 29.13
C THR A 66 4.21 -4.81 27.98
N TYR A 67 3.84 -4.13 26.90
CA TYR A 67 4.71 -3.93 25.75
C TYR A 67 6.10 -3.38 26.14
N HIS A 68 6.16 -2.45 27.10
CA HIS A 68 7.43 -1.81 27.50
C HIS A 68 8.45 -2.79 28.05
N LEU A 69 8.04 -3.71 28.94
CA LEU A 69 8.94 -4.73 29.47
C LEU A 69 9.20 -5.82 28.42
N ALA A 70 8.15 -6.29 27.75
CA ALA A 70 8.25 -7.38 26.78
C ALA A 70 9.24 -7.05 25.65
N VAL A 71 9.12 -5.87 25.04
CA VAL A 71 9.98 -5.49 23.90
C VAL A 71 11.46 -5.40 24.29
N VAL A 72 11.78 -4.86 25.47
CA VAL A 72 13.18 -4.75 25.92
C VAL A 72 13.78 -6.12 26.21
N VAL A 73 13.01 -7.01 26.85
CA VAL A 73 13.44 -8.38 27.13
C VAL A 73 13.62 -9.17 25.83
N ASP A 74 12.65 -9.12 24.93
CA ASP A 74 12.71 -9.85 23.66
C ASP A 74 13.83 -9.30 22.76
N ASP A 75 14.02 -7.98 22.67
CA ASP A 75 15.09 -7.37 21.89
C ASP A 75 16.48 -7.85 22.38
N TYR A 76 16.69 -7.92 23.69
CA TYR A 76 17.93 -8.43 24.28
C TYR A 76 18.14 -9.93 24.01
N LEU A 77 17.10 -10.75 24.15
CA LEU A 77 17.17 -12.19 23.94
C LEU A 77 17.37 -12.52 22.44
N MET A 78 16.71 -11.79 21.55
CA MET A 78 16.79 -11.96 20.09
C MET A 78 18.00 -11.25 19.46
N LYS A 79 18.83 -10.57 20.26
CA LYS A 79 20.06 -9.88 19.80
C LYS A 79 19.76 -8.83 18.71
N ILE A 80 18.70 -8.07 18.92
CA ILE A 80 18.32 -6.97 18.03
C ILE A 80 19.42 -5.91 18.05
N THR A 81 19.91 -5.54 16.87
CA THR A 81 20.98 -4.55 16.71
C THR A 81 20.46 -3.16 16.33
N HIS A 82 19.30 -3.10 15.68
CA HIS A 82 18.66 -1.88 15.20
C HIS A 82 17.14 -2.01 15.37
N ALA A 83 16.55 -1.11 16.16
CA ALA A 83 15.11 -1.07 16.43
C ALA A 83 14.47 0.05 15.59
N PHE A 84 13.81 -0.33 14.50
CA PHE A 84 13.09 0.59 13.61
C PHE A 84 11.61 0.58 13.96
N ARG A 85 11.03 1.75 14.23
CA ARG A 85 9.62 1.87 14.63
C ARG A 85 9.07 3.26 14.33
N GLY A 86 7.76 3.41 14.35
CA GLY A 86 7.13 4.72 14.15
C GLY A 86 7.39 5.69 15.32
N GLU A 87 7.42 6.98 15.01
CA GLU A 87 7.67 8.07 15.98
C GLU A 87 6.64 8.16 17.10
N GLU A 88 5.47 7.50 17.00
CA GLU A 88 4.52 7.38 18.10
C GLU A 88 5.14 6.73 19.35
N TRP A 89 6.22 5.96 19.20
CA TRP A 89 6.94 5.33 20.30
C TRP A 89 8.05 6.20 20.88
N LEU A 90 8.38 7.33 20.26
CA LEU A 90 9.44 8.22 20.70
C LEU A 90 9.21 8.75 22.14
N PRO A 91 7.99 9.15 22.55
CA PRO A 91 7.72 9.54 23.94
C PRO A 91 7.91 8.40 24.96
N SER A 92 7.93 7.13 24.53
CA SER A 92 8.21 5.97 25.40
C SER A 92 9.70 5.63 25.48
N ALA A 93 10.57 6.31 24.72
CA ALA A 93 12.00 6.03 24.70
C ALA A 93 12.66 6.12 26.10
N PRO A 94 12.36 7.12 26.96
CA PRO A 94 12.98 7.20 28.29
C PRO A 94 12.74 5.96 29.15
N VAL A 95 11.51 5.42 29.12
CA VAL A 95 11.15 4.20 29.85
C VAL A 95 11.99 3.02 29.37
N HIS A 96 12.11 2.84 28.05
CA HIS A 96 12.84 1.69 27.52
C HIS A 96 14.36 1.82 27.74
N LEU A 97 14.92 3.01 27.57
CA LEU A 97 16.35 3.27 27.81
C LEU A 97 16.73 2.94 29.26
N LEU A 98 15.90 3.35 30.21
CA LEU A 98 16.10 3.01 31.63
C LEU A 98 15.87 1.53 31.91
N LEU A 99 14.93 0.85 31.24
CA LEU A 99 14.77 -0.61 31.39
C LEU A 99 16.03 -1.37 30.97
N TRP A 100 16.61 -1.03 29.81
CA TRP A 100 17.88 -1.59 29.35
C TRP A 100 19.00 -1.34 30.37
N GLU A 101 19.03 -0.17 31.01
CA GLU A 101 20.00 0.15 32.05
C GLU A 101 19.77 -0.64 33.35
N TYR A 102 18.55 -0.65 33.86
CA TYR A 102 18.20 -1.32 35.12
C TYR A 102 18.30 -2.85 35.04
N LEU A 103 18.10 -3.42 33.85
CA LEU A 103 18.32 -4.84 33.60
C LEU A 103 19.79 -5.19 33.34
N GLY A 104 20.69 -4.19 33.31
CA GLY A 104 22.12 -4.37 33.13
C GLY A 104 22.56 -4.64 31.68
N TRP A 105 21.71 -4.33 30.70
CA TRP A 105 21.89 -4.65 29.29
C TRP A 105 22.28 -3.44 28.43
N LYS A 106 22.57 -2.29 29.05
CA LYS A 106 22.91 -1.03 28.36
C LYS A 106 23.98 -1.19 27.27
N ALA A 107 24.97 -2.06 27.47
CA ALA A 107 26.03 -2.31 26.50
C ALA A 107 25.56 -3.04 25.22
N ASP A 108 24.46 -3.80 25.31
CA ASP A 108 23.89 -4.60 24.23
C ASP A 108 22.65 -3.92 23.59
N MET A 109 22.35 -2.68 23.98
CA MET A 109 21.20 -1.94 23.51
C MET A 109 21.28 -1.70 21.98
N PRO A 110 20.18 -1.91 21.22
CA PRO A 110 20.17 -1.64 19.79
C PRO A 110 20.36 -0.15 19.50
N LYS A 111 20.70 0.17 18.25
CA LYS A 111 20.51 1.53 17.71
C LYS A 111 19.04 1.76 17.41
N TRP A 112 18.58 3.01 17.50
CA TRP A 112 17.16 3.35 17.44
C TRP A 112 16.90 4.23 16.21
N ALA A 113 15.81 3.94 15.50
CA ALA A 113 15.34 4.78 14.40
C ALA A 113 13.82 4.97 14.49
N HIS A 114 13.39 6.21 14.73
CA HIS A 114 11.98 6.58 14.79
C HIS A 114 11.50 7.22 13.48
N LEU A 115 10.83 6.40 12.67
CA LEU A 115 10.30 6.76 11.35
C LEU A 115 9.14 7.76 11.49
N PRO A 116 9.09 8.80 10.64
CA PRO A 116 8.00 9.77 10.68
C PRO A 116 6.66 9.16 10.26
N LEU A 117 5.58 9.77 10.73
CA LEU A 117 4.23 9.38 10.37
C LEU A 117 3.94 9.65 8.89
N ILE A 118 3.18 8.74 8.29
CA ILE A 118 2.50 9.02 7.03
C ILE A 118 1.37 10.00 7.32
N LEU A 119 1.38 11.12 6.61
CA LEU A 119 0.42 12.19 6.75
C LEU A 119 -0.77 11.99 5.82
N LYS A 120 -1.89 12.61 6.19
CA LYS A 120 -3.05 12.72 5.31
C LYS A 120 -2.69 13.39 3.97
N PRO A 121 -3.52 13.23 2.93
CA PRO A 121 -3.28 13.89 1.64
C PRO A 121 -3.20 15.43 1.71
N ASP A 122 -3.93 16.06 2.64
CA ASP A 122 -3.83 17.50 2.89
C ASP A 122 -2.53 17.88 3.63
N GLY A 123 -1.85 16.93 4.26
CA GLY A 123 -0.65 17.10 5.07
C GLY A 123 -0.91 17.37 6.55
N HIS A 124 -2.16 17.44 6.99
CA HIS A 124 -2.52 17.81 8.36
C HIS A 124 -2.90 16.58 9.20
N GLY A 125 -1.90 16.09 9.95
CA GLY A 125 -2.05 15.00 10.90
C GLY A 125 -1.85 13.61 10.29
N LYS A 126 -1.89 12.60 11.15
CA LYS A 126 -1.67 11.19 10.80
C LYS A 126 -2.76 10.66 9.86
N LEU A 127 -2.36 9.92 8.83
CA LEU A 127 -3.28 9.18 7.98
C LEU A 127 -4.05 8.14 8.82
N SER A 128 -5.37 8.07 8.64
CA SER A 128 -6.23 7.15 9.35
C SER A 128 -7.15 6.35 8.42
N LYS A 129 -7.73 5.26 8.94
CA LYS A 129 -8.73 4.46 8.19
C LYS A 129 -9.92 5.30 7.70
N ARG A 130 -10.30 6.34 8.47
CA ARG A 130 -11.40 7.25 8.13
C ARG A 130 -11.07 8.12 6.91
N ASP A 131 -9.80 8.44 6.70
CA ASP A 131 -9.37 9.24 5.55
C ASP A 131 -9.51 8.43 4.27
N GLY A 132 -9.09 7.16 4.28
CA GLY A 132 -9.28 6.25 3.14
C GLY A 132 -10.74 6.05 2.79
N ALA A 133 -11.60 5.80 3.79
CA ALA A 133 -13.05 5.68 3.57
C ALA A 133 -13.67 6.96 2.98
N ARG A 134 -13.26 8.15 3.47
CA ARG A 134 -13.77 9.43 2.99
C ARG A 134 -13.30 9.79 1.58
N LEU A 135 -12.07 9.44 1.24
CA LEU A 135 -11.41 9.85 0.00
C LEU A 135 -11.38 8.74 -1.07
N GLY A 136 -11.91 7.55 -0.77
CA GLY A 136 -12.09 6.47 -1.72
C GLY A 136 -10.80 5.71 -2.07
N PHE A 137 -9.92 5.45 -1.09
CA PHE A 137 -8.72 4.64 -1.30
C PHE A 137 -8.51 3.58 -0.20
N PRO A 138 -7.89 2.43 -0.54
CA PRO A 138 -7.62 1.36 0.42
C PRO A 138 -6.54 1.78 1.43
N VAL A 139 -6.62 1.25 2.66
CA VAL A 139 -5.64 1.50 3.74
C VAL A 139 -4.91 0.24 4.19
N TYR A 140 -5.30 -0.92 3.66
CA TYR A 140 -4.67 -2.21 3.92
C TYR A 140 -4.08 -2.78 2.63
N ALA A 141 -2.99 -3.53 2.76
CA ALA A 141 -2.37 -4.20 1.63
C ALA A 141 -3.32 -5.20 0.95
N MET A 142 -4.19 -5.85 1.73
CA MET A 142 -5.15 -6.85 1.28
C MET A 142 -6.46 -6.70 2.03
N ASN A 143 -7.51 -7.32 1.50
CA ASN A 143 -8.83 -7.36 2.12
C ASN A 143 -8.78 -7.71 3.61
N TRP A 144 -9.51 -6.95 4.41
CA TRP A 144 -9.66 -7.20 5.83
C TRP A 144 -11.13 -7.14 6.23
N THR A 145 -11.62 -8.20 6.85
CA THR A 145 -12.98 -8.27 7.39
C THR A 145 -12.94 -8.07 8.90
N ASP A 146 -13.68 -7.07 9.40
CA ASP A 146 -13.81 -6.85 10.83
C ASP A 146 -14.61 -7.99 11.48
N ASN A 147 -14.02 -8.71 12.42
CA ASN A 147 -14.67 -9.87 13.06
C ASN A 147 -15.89 -9.50 13.93
N LYS A 148 -16.05 -8.23 14.31
CA LYS A 148 -17.17 -7.76 15.13
C LYS A 148 -18.32 -7.25 14.27
N THR A 149 -18.03 -6.51 13.21
CA THR A 149 -19.06 -5.90 12.35
C THR A 149 -19.36 -6.70 11.09
N GLY A 150 -18.45 -7.58 10.66
CA GLY A 150 -18.52 -8.28 9.37
C GLY A 150 -18.21 -7.39 8.17
N GLU A 151 -17.80 -6.15 8.39
CA GLU A 151 -17.51 -5.18 7.34
C GLU A 151 -16.20 -5.56 6.62
N LEU A 152 -16.29 -5.73 5.29
CA LEU A 152 -15.13 -5.94 4.43
C LEU A 152 -14.55 -4.59 4.02
N THR A 153 -13.30 -4.34 4.38
CA THR A 153 -12.51 -3.26 3.79
C THR A 153 -11.65 -3.81 2.66
N GLU A 154 -11.84 -3.29 1.45
CA GLU A 154 -11.04 -3.68 0.29
C GLU A 154 -9.58 -3.22 0.43
N GLY A 155 -8.63 -4.06 0.02
CA GLY A 155 -7.20 -3.77 0.04
C GLY A 155 -6.62 -3.38 -1.32
N PHE A 156 -5.38 -2.90 -1.32
CA PHE A 156 -4.64 -2.56 -2.56
C PHE A 156 -4.56 -3.75 -3.53
N ARG A 157 -4.31 -4.96 -3.02
CA ARG A 157 -4.20 -6.18 -3.83
C ARG A 157 -5.49 -6.43 -4.63
N GLU A 158 -6.64 -6.46 -3.96
CA GLU A 158 -7.93 -6.76 -4.59
C GLU A 158 -8.40 -5.65 -5.52
N LEU A 159 -8.05 -4.39 -5.21
CA LEU A 159 -8.28 -3.27 -6.11
C LEU A 159 -7.50 -3.39 -7.44
N GLY A 160 -6.42 -4.19 -7.46
CA GLY A 160 -5.64 -4.48 -8.67
C GLY A 160 -4.25 -3.85 -8.69
N PHE A 161 -3.67 -3.54 -7.53
CA PHE A 161 -2.27 -3.13 -7.45
C PHE A 161 -1.31 -4.31 -7.57
N LEU A 162 -0.23 -4.11 -8.32
CA LEU A 162 0.93 -4.99 -8.33
C LEU A 162 1.71 -4.85 -7.01
N PRO A 163 2.20 -5.97 -6.44
CA PRO A 163 2.98 -5.92 -5.21
C PRO A 163 4.28 -5.10 -5.36
N GLU A 164 4.92 -5.14 -6.53
CA GLU A 164 6.12 -4.37 -6.83
C GLU A 164 5.85 -2.86 -6.77
N ALA A 165 4.73 -2.43 -7.35
CA ALA A 165 4.30 -1.03 -7.29
C ALA A 165 3.96 -0.57 -5.88
N PHE A 166 3.27 -1.42 -5.11
CA PHE A 166 2.91 -1.11 -3.73
C PHE A 166 4.15 -1.00 -2.83
N LEU A 167 5.11 -1.93 -2.96
CA LEU A 167 6.38 -1.85 -2.22
C LEU A 167 7.19 -0.61 -2.61
N ASN A 168 7.27 -0.29 -3.90
CA ASN A 168 7.96 0.89 -4.39
C ASN A 168 7.34 2.19 -3.86
N LEU A 169 6.01 2.29 -3.85
CA LEU A 169 5.29 3.40 -3.22
C LEU A 169 5.65 3.53 -1.74
N LEU A 170 5.54 2.44 -0.97
CA LEU A 170 5.82 2.47 0.47
C LEU A 170 7.28 2.86 0.75
N ALA A 171 8.22 2.36 -0.05
CA ALA A 171 9.63 2.68 0.11
C ALA A 171 9.94 4.16 -0.20
N THR A 172 9.20 4.81 -1.08
CA THR A 172 9.41 6.22 -1.46
C THR A 172 8.63 7.21 -0.57
N LEU A 173 7.78 6.71 0.35
CA LEU A 173 7.13 7.53 1.36
C LEU A 173 8.11 7.94 2.47
N GLY A 174 8.85 9.02 2.20
CA GLY A 174 9.80 9.60 3.15
C GLY A 174 11.23 9.14 2.97
N TRP A 175 11.56 8.52 1.84
CA TRP A 175 12.92 8.15 1.46
C TRP A 175 13.12 8.36 -0.04
N ASN A 176 14.31 8.82 -0.44
CA ASN A 176 14.78 8.83 -1.81
C ASN A 176 16.25 8.43 -1.86
N ASP A 177 16.74 7.94 -3.01
CA ASP A 177 18.14 7.57 -3.15
C ASP A 177 19.08 8.78 -3.39
N GLY A 178 18.55 10.01 -3.32
CA GLY A 178 19.25 11.25 -3.62
C GLY A 178 19.21 11.65 -5.10
N THR A 179 18.48 10.90 -5.93
CA THR A 179 18.25 11.20 -7.34
C THR A 179 16.76 11.46 -7.62
N ASP A 180 16.44 11.75 -8.88
CA ASP A 180 15.06 11.89 -9.37
C ASP A 180 14.41 10.55 -9.76
N GLN A 181 15.10 9.42 -9.52
CA GLN A 181 14.53 8.10 -9.75
C GLN A 181 13.40 7.82 -8.75
N GLU A 182 12.25 7.38 -9.27
CA GLU A 182 11.11 6.99 -8.43
C GLU A 182 10.80 5.49 -8.55
N ILE A 183 11.03 4.88 -9.72
CA ILE A 183 10.75 3.46 -9.94
C ILE A 183 11.93 2.60 -9.49
N PHE A 184 11.74 1.78 -8.45
CA PHE A 184 12.78 0.91 -7.88
C PHE A 184 12.29 -0.52 -7.74
N ALA A 185 13.04 -1.47 -8.28
CA ALA A 185 12.85 -2.89 -7.94
C ALA A 185 13.26 -3.16 -6.48
N LEU A 186 12.75 -4.24 -5.89
CA LEU A 186 13.05 -4.57 -4.50
C LEU A 186 14.56 -4.78 -4.27
N GLU A 187 15.24 -5.45 -5.18
CA GLU A 187 16.69 -5.68 -5.12
C GLU A 187 17.47 -4.37 -5.17
N GLU A 188 16.98 -3.41 -5.95
CA GLU A 188 17.57 -2.08 -6.04
C GLU A 188 17.35 -1.27 -4.76
N LEU A 189 16.14 -1.32 -4.18
CA LEU A 189 15.86 -0.73 -2.87
C LEU A 189 16.80 -1.30 -1.82
N VAL A 190 16.99 -2.62 -1.77
CA VAL A 190 17.91 -3.27 -0.83
C VAL A 190 19.35 -2.77 -1.00
N GLN A 191 19.82 -2.59 -2.24
CA GLN A 191 21.17 -2.11 -2.52
C GLN A 191 21.37 -0.62 -2.20
N LYS A 192 20.34 0.21 -2.45
CA LYS A 192 20.43 1.66 -2.32
C LYS A 192 20.00 2.19 -0.96
N PHE A 193 19.27 1.40 -0.17
CA PHE A 193 18.72 1.85 1.10
C PHE A 193 19.82 2.33 2.05
N SER A 194 19.57 3.52 2.60
CA SER A 194 20.41 4.15 3.61
C SER A 194 19.48 4.91 4.54
N ILE A 195 19.66 4.67 5.84
CA ILE A 195 18.83 5.27 6.90
C ILE A 195 19.01 6.78 6.98
N GLU A 196 20.19 7.28 6.60
CA GLU A 196 20.54 8.70 6.55
C GLU A 196 19.70 9.47 5.51
N LYS A 197 19.14 8.77 4.52
CA LYS A 197 18.28 9.35 3.48
C LYS A 197 16.79 9.31 3.84
N VAL A 198 16.43 8.77 5.00
CA VAL A 198 15.06 8.84 5.50
C VAL A 198 14.79 10.27 5.99
N SER A 199 13.76 10.89 5.42
CA SER A 199 13.31 12.23 5.79
C SER A 199 12.87 12.26 7.26
N LYS A 200 13.14 13.38 7.94
CA LYS A 200 12.61 13.65 9.28
C LYS A 200 11.15 14.10 9.26
N ALA A 201 10.69 14.62 8.13
CA ALA A 201 9.32 15.11 7.96
C ALA A 201 8.39 13.97 7.52
N GLY A 202 7.13 14.03 7.97
CA GLY A 202 6.11 13.10 7.52
C GLY A 202 5.86 13.20 6.01
N ALA A 203 5.70 12.04 5.36
CA ALA A 203 5.37 11.96 3.94
C ALA A 203 3.85 11.99 3.76
N LYS A 204 3.36 12.82 2.84
CA LYS A 204 1.93 12.85 2.49
C LYS A 204 1.59 11.62 1.67
N PHE A 205 0.50 10.95 2.03
CA PHE A 205 -0.04 9.89 1.19
C PHE A 205 -0.79 10.49 0.00
N ASP A 206 -0.45 10.04 -1.21
CA ASP A 206 -1.09 10.46 -2.47
C ASP A 206 -1.54 9.21 -3.25
N PHE A 207 -2.85 9.06 -3.42
CA PHE A 207 -3.43 7.91 -4.10
C PHE A 207 -3.31 8.00 -5.64
N GLU A 208 -3.26 9.20 -6.21
CA GLU A 208 -2.99 9.36 -7.64
C GLU A 208 -1.55 8.96 -7.95
N LYS A 209 -0.61 9.32 -7.07
CA LYS A 209 0.78 8.85 -7.18
C LYS A 209 0.88 7.34 -7.03
N ALA A 210 0.12 6.74 -6.11
CA ALA A 210 0.04 5.27 -5.98
C ALA A 210 -0.42 4.62 -7.30
N LYS A 211 -1.50 5.13 -7.91
CA LYS A 211 -1.99 4.65 -9.21
C LYS A 211 -0.96 4.84 -10.32
N TRP A 212 -0.23 5.96 -10.33
CA TRP A 212 0.86 6.19 -11.26
C TRP A 212 1.96 5.14 -11.12
N PHE A 213 2.43 4.84 -9.91
CA PHE A 213 3.38 3.75 -9.67
C PHE A 213 2.85 2.43 -10.25
N ASN A 214 1.59 2.12 -10.00
CA ASN A 214 1.00 0.88 -10.49
C ASN A 214 0.97 0.79 -12.02
N ALA A 215 0.58 1.89 -12.69
CA ALA A 215 0.58 1.97 -14.14
C ALA A 215 1.99 1.79 -14.73
N GLU A 216 3.01 2.44 -14.16
CA GLU A 216 4.40 2.30 -14.61
C GLU A 216 4.92 0.87 -14.44
N TRP A 217 4.56 0.20 -13.34
CA TRP A 217 4.90 -1.20 -13.12
C TRP A 217 4.16 -2.15 -14.05
N ILE A 218 2.88 -1.90 -14.37
CA ILE A 218 2.12 -2.67 -15.35
C ILE A 218 2.75 -2.55 -16.75
N LYS A 219 3.12 -1.34 -17.17
CA LYS A 219 3.81 -1.08 -18.45
C LYS A 219 5.13 -1.83 -18.56
N LYS A 220 5.92 -1.80 -17.48
CA LYS A 220 7.24 -2.44 -17.41
C LYS A 220 7.17 -3.96 -17.39
N ALA A 221 6.08 -4.53 -16.89
CA ALA A 221 5.88 -5.98 -16.82
C ALA A 221 5.74 -6.62 -18.22
N THR A 222 6.14 -7.88 -18.32
CA THR A 222 5.90 -8.68 -19.54
C THR A 222 4.47 -9.23 -19.51
N ALA A 223 3.87 -9.46 -20.68
CA ALA A 223 2.57 -10.10 -20.73
C ALA A 223 2.57 -11.47 -20.02
N GLU A 224 3.65 -12.23 -20.10
CA GLU A 224 3.79 -13.52 -19.44
C GLU A 224 3.68 -13.40 -17.92
N SER A 225 4.29 -12.38 -17.31
CA SER A 225 4.23 -12.20 -15.86
C SER A 225 2.86 -11.71 -15.38
N LEU A 226 2.15 -10.94 -16.22
CA LEU A 226 0.79 -10.47 -15.93
C LEU A 226 -0.28 -11.54 -16.17
N LYS A 227 -0.05 -12.47 -17.10
CA LYS A 227 -1.02 -13.46 -17.57
C LYS A 227 -1.79 -14.17 -16.45
N PRO A 228 -1.15 -14.73 -15.39
CA PRO A 228 -1.90 -15.44 -14.36
C PRO A 228 -2.89 -14.55 -13.61
N LYS A 229 -2.53 -13.28 -13.35
CA LYS A 229 -3.39 -12.33 -12.63
C LYS A 229 -4.55 -11.87 -13.51
N VAL A 230 -4.26 -11.55 -14.77
CA VAL A 230 -5.28 -11.13 -15.74
C VAL A 230 -6.25 -12.27 -16.06
N ALA A 231 -5.75 -13.49 -16.24
CA ALA A 231 -6.59 -14.67 -16.45
C ALA A 231 -7.51 -14.93 -15.24
N GLY A 232 -6.99 -14.77 -14.01
CA GLY A 232 -7.80 -14.87 -12.79
C GLY A 232 -8.94 -13.85 -12.77
N ILE A 233 -8.65 -12.58 -13.10
CA ILE A 233 -9.65 -11.51 -13.18
C ILE A 233 -10.74 -11.84 -14.21
N PHE A 234 -10.36 -12.43 -15.35
CA PHE A 234 -11.31 -12.81 -16.40
C PHE A 234 -12.18 -13.98 -15.94
N ALA A 235 -11.57 -14.98 -15.30
CA ALA A 235 -12.28 -16.13 -14.74
C ALA A 235 -13.27 -15.72 -13.65
N ASP A 236 -12.91 -14.79 -12.76
CA ASP A 236 -13.79 -14.25 -11.72
C ASP A 236 -15.01 -13.52 -12.30
N LYS A 237 -14.92 -13.06 -13.56
CA LYS A 237 -16.03 -12.47 -14.32
C LYS A 237 -16.73 -13.46 -15.26
N GLY A 238 -16.38 -14.74 -15.21
CA GLY A 238 -16.98 -15.80 -16.00
C GLY A 238 -16.43 -15.96 -17.41
N ILE A 239 -15.33 -15.28 -17.75
CA ILE A 239 -14.67 -15.40 -19.06
C ILE A 239 -13.63 -16.51 -19.02
N VAL A 240 -13.87 -17.59 -19.75
CA VAL A 240 -12.91 -18.69 -19.91
C VAL A 240 -11.99 -18.40 -21.09
N VAL A 241 -10.71 -18.16 -20.80
CA VAL A 241 -9.69 -17.92 -21.84
C VAL A 241 -9.00 -19.23 -22.19
N ASN A 242 -9.30 -19.77 -23.37
CA ASN A 242 -8.74 -21.03 -23.87
C ASN A 242 -7.53 -20.85 -24.81
N ASP A 243 -7.19 -19.59 -25.15
CA ASP A 243 -6.12 -19.25 -26.08
C ASP A 243 -5.11 -18.32 -25.38
N ASP A 244 -4.07 -18.94 -24.82
CA ASP A 244 -2.98 -18.26 -24.13
C ASP A 244 -2.24 -17.27 -25.03
N TYR A 245 -2.07 -17.60 -26.32
CA TYR A 245 -1.37 -16.75 -27.26
C TYR A 245 -2.16 -15.47 -27.52
N LYS A 246 -3.49 -15.60 -27.68
CA LYS A 246 -4.39 -14.44 -27.79
C LYS A 246 -4.39 -13.61 -26.50
N LEU A 247 -4.38 -14.24 -25.33
CA LEU A 247 -4.32 -13.51 -24.05
C LEU A 247 -3.06 -12.66 -23.91
N LEU A 248 -1.89 -13.22 -24.24
CA LEU A 248 -0.64 -12.47 -24.21
C LEU A 248 -0.68 -11.26 -25.14
N LYS A 249 -1.21 -11.41 -26.37
CA LYS A 249 -1.41 -10.29 -27.29
C LYS A 249 -2.34 -9.22 -26.73
N VAL A 250 -3.47 -9.62 -26.13
CA VAL A 250 -4.41 -8.67 -25.51
C VAL A 250 -3.75 -7.93 -24.35
N ILE A 251 -2.96 -8.62 -23.53
CA ILE A 251 -2.24 -7.97 -22.43
C ILE A 251 -1.26 -6.92 -22.98
N GLU A 252 -0.45 -7.26 -23.98
CA GLU A 252 0.47 -6.30 -24.61
C GLU A 252 -0.27 -5.09 -25.23
N LEU A 253 -1.44 -5.32 -25.86
CA LEU A 253 -2.25 -4.26 -26.45
C LEU A 253 -2.92 -3.33 -25.42
N VAL A 254 -3.09 -3.77 -24.17
CA VAL A 254 -3.86 -3.05 -23.14
C VAL A 254 -2.98 -2.45 -22.06
N LYS A 255 -1.83 -3.08 -21.73
CA LYS A 255 -1.05 -2.74 -20.53
C LYS A 255 -0.63 -1.27 -20.47
N ASP A 256 -0.36 -0.62 -21.60
CA ASP A 256 0.10 0.77 -21.65
C ASP A 256 -0.95 1.80 -21.19
N ARG A 257 -2.23 1.43 -21.23
CA ARG A 257 -3.37 2.25 -20.80
C ARG A 257 -4.06 1.71 -19.53
N ALA A 258 -3.55 0.63 -18.96
CA ALA A 258 -4.05 0.08 -17.71
C ALA A 258 -3.39 0.77 -16.51
N VAL A 259 -4.19 1.19 -15.55
CA VAL A 259 -3.76 1.76 -14.28
C VAL A 259 -3.83 0.71 -13.18
N LEU A 260 -4.86 -0.13 -13.20
CA LEU A 260 -5.08 -1.25 -12.30
C LEU A 260 -5.17 -2.55 -13.10
N LEU A 261 -4.87 -3.69 -12.47
CA LEU A 261 -5.05 -5.00 -13.11
C LEU A 261 -6.51 -5.26 -13.51
N THR A 262 -7.46 -4.70 -12.77
CA THR A 262 -8.90 -4.78 -13.07
C THR A 262 -9.28 -4.06 -14.37
N ASP A 263 -8.47 -3.11 -14.83
CA ASP A 263 -8.69 -2.43 -16.11
C ASP A 263 -8.56 -3.37 -17.32
N PHE A 264 -7.80 -4.47 -17.20
CA PHE A 264 -7.73 -5.47 -18.29
C PHE A 264 -9.09 -6.06 -18.62
N TYR A 265 -9.97 -6.23 -17.63
CA TYR A 265 -11.33 -6.68 -17.90
C TYR A 265 -12.11 -5.58 -18.65
N ALA A 266 -12.15 -4.37 -18.10
CA ALA A 266 -12.87 -3.25 -18.71
C ALA A 266 -12.41 -2.92 -20.13
N GLN A 267 -11.13 -3.13 -20.43
CA GLN A 267 -10.50 -2.73 -21.69
C GLN A 267 -10.09 -3.90 -22.60
N GLY A 268 -10.40 -5.14 -22.23
CA GLY A 268 -9.95 -6.34 -22.95
C GLY A 268 -10.93 -7.50 -22.98
N ALA A 269 -12.00 -7.49 -22.16
CA ALA A 269 -13.00 -8.56 -22.14
C ALA A 269 -13.65 -8.79 -23.51
N TYR A 270 -13.87 -7.72 -24.28
CA TYR A 270 -14.50 -7.76 -25.61
C TYR A 270 -13.70 -8.56 -26.66
N PHE A 271 -12.44 -8.90 -26.40
CA PHE A 271 -11.69 -9.82 -27.26
C PHE A 271 -12.14 -11.28 -27.08
N PHE A 272 -12.80 -11.63 -25.98
CA PHE A 272 -13.14 -13.01 -25.61
C PHE A 272 -14.64 -13.26 -25.52
N GLU A 273 -15.43 -12.21 -25.24
CA GLU A 273 -16.88 -12.28 -25.17
C GLU A 273 -17.48 -11.13 -26.00
N GLN A 274 -18.57 -11.41 -26.72
CA GLN A 274 -19.31 -10.35 -27.41
C GLN A 274 -20.02 -9.43 -26.39
N PRO A 275 -20.08 -8.11 -26.63
CA PRO A 275 -20.84 -7.20 -25.78
C PRO A 275 -22.31 -7.63 -25.68
N LYS A 276 -22.83 -7.70 -24.45
CA LYS A 276 -24.26 -7.99 -24.19
C LYS A 276 -25.14 -6.76 -24.40
N GLU A 277 -24.58 -5.59 -24.19
CA GLU A 277 -25.22 -4.29 -24.32
C GLU A 277 -24.30 -3.34 -25.09
N TYR A 278 -24.89 -2.38 -25.80
CA TYR A 278 -24.18 -1.37 -26.58
C TYR A 278 -24.57 0.02 -26.07
N ASP A 279 -23.59 0.88 -25.79
CA ASP A 279 -23.85 2.31 -25.53
C ASP A 279 -24.03 3.04 -26.86
N LEU A 280 -25.29 3.14 -27.28
CA LEU A 280 -25.64 3.75 -28.56
C LEU A 280 -25.90 5.25 -28.47
N ASN A 281 -25.78 5.87 -27.28
CA ASN A 281 -26.17 7.28 -27.09
C ASN A 281 -25.34 8.24 -27.96
N ALA A 282 -24.05 7.95 -28.12
CA ALA A 282 -23.15 8.76 -28.93
C ALA A 282 -23.21 8.42 -30.44
N VAL A 283 -23.77 7.25 -30.79
CA VAL A 283 -23.84 6.72 -32.16
C VAL A 283 -25.16 7.08 -32.83
N ASN A 284 -26.29 6.81 -32.17
CA ASN A 284 -27.64 6.96 -32.71
C ASN A 284 -27.92 8.36 -33.33
N PRO A 285 -27.56 9.49 -32.68
CA PRO A 285 -27.85 10.81 -33.24
C PRO A 285 -27.13 11.12 -34.56
N LYS A 286 -26.07 10.37 -34.87
CA LYS A 286 -25.24 10.55 -36.07
C LYS A 286 -25.34 9.35 -37.03
N TRP A 287 -26.23 8.41 -36.77
CA TRP A 287 -26.43 7.24 -37.63
C TRP A 287 -27.40 7.58 -38.76
N VAL A 288 -27.00 7.28 -40.00
CA VAL A 288 -27.74 7.58 -41.23
C VAL A 288 -27.57 6.42 -42.21
N ASP A 289 -28.46 6.31 -43.21
CA ASP A 289 -28.49 5.19 -44.16
C ASP A 289 -27.14 4.98 -44.88
N THR A 290 -26.43 6.06 -45.20
CA THR A 290 -25.11 5.99 -45.84
C THR A 290 -24.05 5.31 -44.95
N LYS A 291 -24.20 5.35 -43.61
CA LYS A 291 -23.34 4.59 -42.69
C LYS A 291 -23.72 3.11 -42.64
N THR A 292 -25.03 2.81 -42.69
CA THR A 292 -25.50 1.43 -42.82
C THR A 292 -24.92 0.78 -44.09
N GLU A 293 -24.97 1.48 -45.22
CA GLU A 293 -24.35 1.03 -46.48
C GLU A 293 -22.84 0.85 -46.36
N PHE A 294 -22.13 1.79 -45.71
CA PHE A 294 -20.70 1.70 -45.46
C PHE A 294 -20.34 0.42 -44.68
N PHE A 295 -21.00 0.15 -43.55
CA PHE A 295 -20.68 -1.02 -42.72
C PHE A 295 -21.07 -2.34 -43.39
N ASN A 296 -22.19 -2.39 -44.13
CA ASN A 296 -22.54 -3.57 -44.93
C ASN A 296 -21.48 -3.87 -46.00
N LEU A 297 -20.98 -2.85 -46.69
CA LEU A 297 -19.91 -3.02 -47.68
C LEU A 297 -18.58 -3.39 -47.01
N LEU A 298 -18.28 -2.84 -45.83
CA LEU A 298 -17.10 -3.19 -45.06
C LEU A 298 -17.12 -4.67 -44.65
N ILE A 299 -18.26 -5.17 -44.15
CA ILE A 299 -18.46 -6.58 -43.81
C ILE A 299 -18.18 -7.45 -45.04
N ALA A 300 -18.72 -7.09 -46.21
CA ALA A 300 -18.48 -7.83 -47.45
C ALA A 300 -17.00 -7.81 -47.87
N LYS A 301 -16.31 -6.66 -47.77
CA LYS A 301 -14.87 -6.55 -48.08
C LYS A 301 -14.03 -7.38 -47.10
N TYR A 302 -14.31 -7.33 -45.80
CA TYR A 302 -13.60 -8.13 -44.80
C TYR A 302 -13.84 -9.63 -44.94
N ALA A 303 -15.04 -10.05 -45.37
CA ALA A 303 -15.33 -11.45 -45.64
C ALA A 303 -14.53 -12.02 -46.84
N ALA A 304 -14.05 -11.16 -47.74
CA ALA A 304 -13.23 -11.56 -48.88
C ALA A 304 -11.72 -11.65 -48.56
N ILE A 305 -11.28 -11.16 -47.39
CA ILE A 305 -9.88 -11.18 -46.98
C ILE A 305 -9.53 -12.56 -46.40
N HIS A 306 -8.50 -13.19 -46.96
CA HIS A 306 -8.08 -14.53 -46.54
C HIS A 306 -7.25 -14.55 -45.26
N THR A 307 -6.46 -13.49 -45.02
CA THR A 307 -5.58 -13.37 -43.85
C THR A 307 -5.98 -12.15 -43.04
N TRP A 308 -6.44 -12.35 -41.80
CA TRP A 308 -6.85 -11.26 -40.91
C TRP A 308 -5.63 -10.57 -40.28
N ASP A 309 -4.94 -9.78 -41.08
CA ASP A 309 -3.84 -8.90 -40.67
C ASP A 309 -4.33 -7.47 -40.42
N ALA A 310 -3.88 -6.86 -39.33
CA ALA A 310 -4.37 -5.54 -38.92
C ALA A 310 -4.06 -4.44 -39.95
N ALA A 311 -2.90 -4.48 -40.62
CA ALA A 311 -2.51 -3.47 -41.59
C ALA A 311 -3.31 -3.60 -42.91
N GLU A 312 -3.62 -4.83 -43.31
CA GLU A 312 -4.50 -5.09 -44.46
C GLU A 312 -5.93 -4.62 -44.17
N LEU A 313 -6.48 -4.97 -43.01
CA LEU A 313 -7.81 -4.52 -42.57
C LEU A 313 -7.89 -2.98 -42.52
N GLU A 314 -6.88 -2.32 -41.95
CA GLU A 314 -6.80 -0.86 -41.89
C GLU A 314 -6.74 -0.22 -43.28
N THR A 315 -5.98 -0.81 -44.21
CA THR A 315 -5.89 -0.33 -45.60
C THR A 315 -7.24 -0.41 -46.30
N VAL A 316 -7.95 -1.53 -46.16
CA VAL A 316 -9.29 -1.72 -46.74
C VAL A 316 -10.30 -0.76 -46.11
N PHE A 317 -10.24 -0.56 -44.79
CA PHE A 317 -11.09 0.39 -44.08
C PHE A 317 -10.91 1.82 -44.59
N LYS A 318 -9.65 2.29 -44.67
CA LYS A 318 -9.31 3.64 -45.17
C LYS A 318 -9.71 3.84 -46.64
N ALA A 319 -9.45 2.85 -47.49
CA ALA A 319 -9.86 2.92 -48.90
C ALA A 319 -11.39 3.05 -49.05
N LEU A 320 -12.15 2.33 -48.22
CA LEU A 320 -13.61 2.45 -48.23
C LEU A 320 -14.11 3.80 -47.67
N ILE A 321 -13.42 4.37 -46.68
CA ILE A 321 -13.71 5.72 -46.18
C ILE A 321 -13.58 6.74 -47.32
N GLU A 322 -12.49 6.67 -48.08
CA GLU A 322 -12.26 7.56 -49.23
C GLU A 322 -13.29 7.34 -50.35
N GLU A 323 -13.58 6.08 -50.70
CA GLU A 323 -14.58 5.71 -51.72
C GLU A 323 -15.98 6.29 -51.39
N LYS A 324 -16.36 6.29 -50.11
CA LYS A 324 -17.67 6.78 -49.64
C LYS A 324 -17.65 8.25 -49.21
N GLY A 325 -16.51 8.93 -49.27
CA GLY A 325 -16.38 10.34 -48.93
C GLY A 325 -16.58 10.67 -47.45
N PHE A 326 -16.34 9.72 -46.54
CA PHE A 326 -16.42 9.95 -45.10
C PHE A 326 -15.11 10.52 -44.54
N LYS A 327 -15.17 11.16 -43.36
CA LYS A 327 -13.98 11.36 -42.53
C LYS A 327 -13.82 10.16 -41.59
N ILE A 328 -12.59 9.84 -41.22
CA ILE A 328 -12.31 8.73 -40.29
C ILE A 328 -13.13 8.84 -38.99
N GLY A 329 -13.27 10.05 -38.44
CA GLY A 329 -14.06 10.30 -37.23
C GLY A 329 -15.57 10.04 -37.37
N ASP A 330 -16.10 10.02 -38.59
CA ASP A 330 -17.53 9.78 -38.85
C ASP A 330 -17.90 8.31 -38.64
N VAL A 331 -16.94 7.40 -38.82
CA VAL A 331 -17.13 5.94 -38.82
C VAL A 331 -16.35 5.22 -37.72
N MET A 332 -15.34 5.81 -37.10
CA MET A 332 -14.55 5.15 -36.05
C MET A 332 -15.34 4.89 -34.76
N LEU A 333 -16.17 5.83 -34.32
CA LEU A 333 -16.97 5.65 -33.11
C LEU A 333 -18.03 4.56 -33.27
N PRO A 334 -18.76 4.48 -34.40
CA PRO A 334 -19.66 3.34 -34.62
C PRO A 334 -18.98 2.02 -34.99
N PHE A 335 -17.71 2.05 -35.44
CA PHE A 335 -16.92 0.84 -35.69
C PHE A 335 -16.39 0.22 -34.39
N ARG A 336 -16.02 1.06 -33.42
CA ARG A 336 -15.64 0.66 -32.06
C ARG A 336 -16.85 0.16 -31.31
#